data_AF-A0A2H5YF89-F1
#
_entry.id   AF-A0A2H5YF89-F1
#
_cell.length_a   1.000
_cell.length_b   1.000
_cell.length_c   1.000
_cell.angle_alpha   90.00
_cell.angle_beta   90.00
_cell.angle_gamma   90.00
#
_symmetry.space_group_name_H-M   'P 1'
#
loop_
_entity.id
_entity.type
_entity.pdbx_description
1 polymer ?
#
loop_
_entity_poly.entity_id
_entity_poly.type
_entity_poly.pdbx_seq_one_letter_code
_entity_poly.pdbx_strand_id
1 'polypeptide(L)'
;MRHRAGWGYSQLSQRYVDESDAAFVVPDVIASNERAYTVFLRAIEAAQAAYLELVEILQDRFRDVPDRTLRRKLARQAARSVLGGATETIIFVTANARALRHFIELRGDVHADTEIRKVALEILRIMQREAPSIFGDYRIERLPDGTEVARTDHRKV
;
A
#
# COMPACT_ATOMS: atom_id res chain seq x y z
N MET A 1 3.42 -1.69 -8.30
CA MET A 1 2.84 -0.63 -9.17
C MET A 1 2.52 -1.17 -10.56
N ARG A 2 1.26 -1.13 -11.00
CA ARG A 2 0.82 -1.70 -12.30
C ARG A 2 0.22 -0.67 -13.26
N HIS A 3 -0.18 0.49 -12.75
CA HIS A 3 -0.51 1.65 -13.56
C HIS A 3 0.79 2.34 -13.97
N ARG A 4 0.98 2.61 -15.26
CA ARG A 4 2.29 3.02 -15.82
C ARG A 4 2.18 4.30 -16.63
N ALA A 5 1.26 4.32 -17.60
CA ALA A 5 1.13 5.43 -18.53
C ALA A 5 0.59 6.67 -17.83
N GLY A 6 1.38 7.75 -17.79
CA GLY A 6 1.00 9.01 -17.17
C GLY A 6 1.14 9.05 -15.65
N TRP A 7 1.93 8.14 -15.06
CA TRP A 7 2.20 8.07 -13.62
C TRP A 7 3.68 8.27 -13.28
N GLY A 8 3.95 8.88 -12.13
CA GLY A 8 5.25 8.95 -11.46
C GLY A 8 5.12 8.49 -10.01
N TYR A 9 6.14 7.79 -9.49
CA TYR A 9 6.09 7.16 -8.17
C TYR A 9 7.40 7.37 -7.41
N SER A 10 7.29 7.75 -6.14
CA SER A 10 8.38 7.73 -5.18
C SER A 10 7.91 7.02 -3.92
N GLN A 11 8.39 5.80 -3.69
CA GLN A 11 7.93 4.94 -2.60
C GLN A 11 9.00 4.80 -1.52
N LEU A 12 8.57 4.67 -0.27
CA LEU A 12 9.38 4.27 0.86
C LEU A 12 10.15 2.97 0.53
N SER A 13 11.47 2.99 0.67
CA SER A 13 12.30 1.82 0.39
C SER A 13 12.67 1.09 1.67
N GLN A 14 12.09 -0.09 1.85
CA GLN A 14 12.44 -1.05 2.92
C GLN A 14 13.91 -1.54 2.87
N ARG A 15 14.68 -1.20 1.83
CA ARG A 15 16.13 -1.44 1.79
C ARG A 15 16.94 -0.43 2.59
N TYR A 16 16.36 0.75 2.82
CA TYR A 16 17.04 1.92 3.38
C TYR A 16 16.42 2.31 4.72
N VAL A 17 15.10 2.23 4.83
CA VAL A 17 14.36 2.54 6.06
C VAL A 17 14.50 1.42 7.07
N ASP A 18 14.48 1.80 8.34
CA ASP A 18 14.45 0.87 9.45
C ASP A 18 13.00 0.45 9.72
N GLU A 19 12.68 -0.80 9.44
CA GLU A 19 11.34 -1.38 9.68
C GLU A 19 11.20 -1.96 11.10
N SER A 20 12.10 -1.61 12.03
CA SER A 20 12.02 -2.07 13.43
C SER A 20 10.71 -1.65 14.10
N ASP A 21 10.19 -0.46 13.75
CA ASP A 21 8.91 0.08 14.20
C ASP A 21 7.89 0.16 13.04
N ALA A 22 7.89 -0.83 12.15
CA ALA A 22 6.96 -0.85 11.02
C ALA A 22 5.50 -0.90 11.49
N ALA A 23 4.65 -0.08 10.90
CA ALA A 23 3.21 -0.23 11.03
C ALA A 23 2.68 -1.29 10.04
N PHE A 24 1.47 -1.76 10.31
CA PHE A 24 0.81 -2.77 9.49
C PHE A 24 -0.62 -2.35 9.17
N VAL A 25 -1.03 -2.57 7.92
CA VAL A 25 -2.39 -2.31 7.44
C VAL A 25 -3.22 -3.57 7.63
N VAL A 26 -4.28 -3.46 8.42
CA VAL A 26 -5.19 -4.57 8.70
C VAL A 26 -6.37 -4.51 7.72
N PRO A 27 -6.63 -5.56 6.91
CA PRO A 27 -7.84 -5.63 6.11
C PRO A 27 -9.11 -5.59 6.97
N ASP A 28 -10.15 -4.86 6.52
CA ASP A 28 -11.39 -4.68 7.30
C ASP A 28 -12.06 -5.99 7.69
N VAL A 29 -12.02 -6.98 6.80
CA VAL A 29 -12.60 -8.32 7.03
C VAL A 29 -11.85 -9.08 8.13
N ILE A 30 -10.57 -8.78 8.34
CA ILE A 30 -9.78 -9.28 9.47
C ILE A 30 -10.09 -8.46 10.73
N ALA A 31 -10.11 -7.13 10.62
CA ALA A 31 -10.36 -6.24 11.76
C ALA A 31 -11.76 -6.43 12.38
N SER A 32 -12.76 -6.79 11.58
CA SER A 32 -14.14 -7.04 12.03
C SER A 32 -14.35 -8.41 12.69
N ASN A 33 -13.33 -9.27 12.72
CA ASN A 33 -13.42 -10.59 13.32
C ASN A 33 -12.29 -10.79 14.34
N GLU A 34 -12.63 -10.83 15.63
CA GLU A 34 -11.66 -10.93 16.72
C GLU A 34 -10.70 -12.13 16.55
N ARG A 35 -11.22 -13.31 16.16
CA ARG A 35 -10.38 -14.51 15.96
C ARG A 35 -9.41 -14.33 14.79
N ALA A 36 -9.86 -13.76 13.68
CA ALA A 36 -9.00 -13.47 12.53
C ALA A 36 -7.94 -12.42 12.89
N TYR A 37 -8.34 -11.37 13.62
CA TYR A 37 -7.46 -10.31 14.11
C TYR A 37 -6.35 -10.86 15.02
N THR A 38 -6.68 -11.74 15.98
CA THR A 38 -5.67 -12.39 16.83
C THR A 38 -4.68 -13.22 16.02
N VAL A 39 -5.15 -13.97 15.02
CA VAL A 39 -4.27 -14.77 14.14
C VAL A 39 -3.35 -13.86 13.33
N PHE A 40 -3.88 -12.77 12.79
CA PHE A 40 -3.14 -11.77 12.05
C PHE A 40 -2.07 -11.11 12.92
N LEU A 41 -2.44 -10.62 14.11
CA LEU A 41 -1.54 -9.96 15.04
C LEU A 41 -0.35 -10.86 15.40
N ARG A 42 -0.62 -12.12 15.78
CA ARG A 42 0.43 -13.09 16.08
C ARG A 42 1.37 -13.33 14.89
N ALA A 43 0.85 -13.39 13.67
CA ALA A 43 1.67 -13.58 12.48
C ALA A 43 2.58 -12.37 12.21
N ILE A 44 2.05 -11.16 12.40
CA ILE A 44 2.80 -9.90 12.26
C ILE A 44 3.89 -9.78 13.32
N GLU A 45 3.57 -10.04 14.59
CA GLU A 45 4.54 -10.01 15.69
C GLU A 45 5.68 -11.01 15.46
N ALA A 46 5.36 -12.23 15.02
CA ALA A 46 6.35 -13.24 14.70
C ALA A 46 7.25 -12.81 13.52
N ALA A 47 6.66 -12.23 12.47
CA ALA A 47 7.41 -11.71 11.32
C ALA A 47 8.34 -10.54 11.71
N GLN A 48 7.87 -9.63 12.57
CA GLN A 48 8.65 -8.49 13.05
C GLN A 48 9.81 -8.95 13.96
N ALA A 49 9.56 -9.89 14.87
CA ALA A 49 10.60 -10.48 15.71
C ALA A 49 11.68 -11.18 14.86
N ALA A 50 11.26 -11.99 13.88
CA ALA A 50 12.18 -12.65 12.96
C ALA A 50 12.97 -11.64 12.11
N TYR A 51 12.35 -10.54 11.69
CA TYR A 51 13.03 -9.48 10.96
C TYR A 51 14.15 -8.84 11.80
N LEU A 52 13.88 -8.50 13.07
CA LEU A 52 14.86 -7.91 13.98
C LEU A 52 16.06 -8.84 14.21
N GLU A 53 15.78 -10.12 14.49
CA GLU A 53 16.81 -11.15 14.67
C GLU A 53 17.68 -11.32 13.41
N LEU A 54 17.05 -11.38 12.23
CA LEU A 54 17.78 -11.46 10.96
C LEU A 54 18.63 -10.21 10.70
N VAL A 55 18.14 -9.01 11.05
CA VAL A 55 18.94 -7.78 10.92
C VAL A 55 20.18 -7.85 11.79
N GLU A 56 20.08 -8.30 13.03
CA GLU A 56 21.22 -8.43 13.94
C GLU A 56 22.26 -9.44 13.40
N ILE A 57 21.82 -10.65 13.08
CA ILE A 57 22.67 -11.72 12.53
C ILE A 57 23.40 -11.24 11.27
N LEU A 58 22.67 -10.60 10.35
CA LEU A 58 23.24 -10.15 9.08
C LEU A 58 24.15 -8.93 9.25
N GLN A 59 23.90 -8.05 10.23
CA GLN A 59 24.80 -6.95 10.54
C GLN A 59 26.16 -7.44 11.04
N ASP A 60 26.19 -8.47 11.89
CA ASP A 60 27.45 -9.12 12.30
C ASP A 60 28.11 -9.83 11.12
N ARG A 61 27.34 -10.54 10.27
CA ARG A 61 27.88 -11.17 9.05
C ARG A 61 28.58 -10.18 8.12
N PHE A 62 28.10 -8.94 8.04
CA PHE A 62 28.68 -7.89 7.20
C PHE A 62 29.57 -6.91 7.99
N ARG A 63 30.05 -7.27 9.18
CA ARG A 63 30.87 -6.39 10.06
C ARG A 63 32.11 -5.82 9.39
N ASP A 64 32.70 -6.54 8.44
CA ASP A 64 33.93 -6.15 7.73
C ASP A 64 33.68 -5.13 6.61
N VAL A 65 32.42 -4.85 6.26
CA VAL A 65 32.06 -3.81 5.28
C VAL A 65 32.32 -2.44 5.91
N PRO A 66 33.28 -1.64 5.42
CA PRO A 66 33.67 -0.38 6.08
C PRO A 66 32.54 0.67 6.05
N ASP A 67 31.79 0.72 4.95
CA ASP A 67 30.64 1.61 4.81
C ASP A 67 29.46 1.10 5.64
N ARG A 68 29.17 1.81 6.73
CA ARG A 68 28.04 1.55 7.64
C ARG A 68 26.68 1.58 6.93
N THR A 69 26.50 2.44 5.94
CA THR A 69 25.26 2.56 5.18
C THR A 69 25.07 1.34 4.28
N LEU A 70 26.13 0.94 3.57
CA LEU A 70 26.13 -0.27 2.77
C LEU A 70 25.88 -1.51 3.62
N ARG A 71 26.53 -1.61 4.78
CA ARG A 71 26.36 -2.72 5.73
C ARG A 71 24.89 -2.88 6.16
N ARG A 72 24.26 -1.78 6.60
CA ARG A 72 22.84 -1.77 7.00
C ARG A 72 21.92 -2.15 5.84
N LYS A 73 22.20 -1.63 4.64
CA LYS A 73 21.44 -1.95 3.43
C LYS A 73 21.52 -3.43 3.08
N LEU A 74 22.70 -4.05 3.17
CA LEU A 74 22.90 -5.48 2.89
C LEU A 74 22.13 -6.37 3.87
N ALA A 75 22.14 -6.04 5.16
CA ALA A 75 21.36 -6.76 6.17
C ALA A 75 19.85 -6.61 5.93
N ARG A 76 19.35 -5.36 5.88
CA ARG A 76 17.91 -5.07 5.77
C ARG A 76 17.28 -5.60 4.48
N GLN A 77 17.97 -5.51 3.34
CA GLN A 77 17.40 -5.97 2.07
C GLN A 77 17.12 -7.48 2.02
N ALA A 78 17.84 -8.27 2.82
CA ALA A 78 17.62 -9.71 2.96
C ALA A 78 16.63 -10.01 4.11
N ALA A 79 16.79 -9.35 5.26
CA ALA A 79 15.90 -9.53 6.41
C ALA A 79 14.43 -9.24 6.07
N ARG A 80 14.15 -8.22 5.25
CA ARG A 80 12.77 -7.88 4.83
C ARG A 80 12.02 -9.00 4.10
N SER A 81 12.68 -10.10 3.71
CA SER A 81 12.04 -11.24 3.06
C SER A 81 10.98 -11.92 3.93
N VAL A 82 11.04 -11.74 5.26
CA VAL A 82 10.03 -12.26 6.19
C VAL A 82 8.86 -11.30 6.43
N LEU A 83 8.98 -10.03 5.99
CA LEU A 83 7.90 -9.05 6.12
C LEU A 83 6.80 -9.35 5.09
N GLY A 84 5.55 -9.35 5.56
CA GLY A 84 4.38 -9.68 4.75
C GLY A 84 3.81 -8.49 3.97
N GLY A 85 2.82 -8.77 3.11
CA GLY A 85 2.14 -7.76 2.30
C GLY A 85 1.31 -6.72 3.09
N ALA A 86 1.09 -6.96 4.38
CA ALA A 86 0.43 -6.01 5.27
C ALA A 86 1.37 -4.94 5.83
N THR A 87 2.69 -5.04 5.60
CA THR A 87 3.65 -4.02 6.04
C THR A 87 3.31 -2.69 5.39
N GLU A 88 3.17 -1.63 6.19
CA GLU A 88 2.87 -0.29 5.69
C GLU A 88 3.92 0.17 4.66
N THR A 89 3.46 0.91 3.67
CA THR A 89 4.35 1.70 2.82
C THR A 89 3.78 3.09 2.60
N ILE A 90 4.68 4.06 2.56
CA ILE A 90 4.35 5.43 2.16
C ILE A 90 4.74 5.61 0.69
N ILE A 91 3.89 6.25 -0.10
CA ILE A 91 4.16 6.49 -1.52
C ILE A 91 3.67 7.86 -1.96
N PHE A 92 4.53 8.60 -2.65
CA PHE A 92 4.17 9.78 -3.40
C PHE A 92 3.84 9.38 -4.83
N VAL A 93 2.73 9.92 -5.32
CA VAL A 93 2.18 9.57 -6.62
C VAL A 93 1.84 10.84 -7.38
N THR A 94 2.31 10.94 -8.62
CA THR A 94 1.90 11.97 -9.57
C THR A 94 1.22 11.31 -10.75
N ALA A 95 0.09 11.85 -11.21
CA ALA A 95 -0.60 11.35 -12.39
C ALA A 95 -1.24 12.50 -13.18
N ASN A 96 -1.27 12.37 -14.51
CA ASN A 96 -2.12 13.26 -15.30
C ASN A 96 -3.61 12.87 -15.15
N ALA A 97 -4.51 13.81 -15.47
CA ALA A 97 -5.94 13.61 -15.27
C ALA A 97 -6.51 12.38 -15.99
N ARG A 98 -6.07 12.12 -17.24
CA ARG A 98 -6.49 10.95 -18.02
C ARG A 98 -6.09 9.64 -17.34
N ALA A 99 -4.87 9.59 -16.82
CA ALA A 99 -4.34 8.42 -16.12
C ALA A 99 -5.08 8.18 -14.80
N LEU A 100 -5.40 9.25 -14.07
CA LEU A 100 -6.12 9.19 -12.80
C LEU A 100 -7.57 8.72 -12.99
N ARG A 101 -8.27 9.21 -14.01
CA ARG A 101 -9.60 8.72 -14.41
C ARG A 101 -9.60 7.22 -14.67
N HIS A 102 -8.66 6.75 -15.48
CA HIS A 102 -8.51 5.32 -15.77
C HIS A 102 -8.25 4.48 -14.51
N PHE A 103 -7.47 5.00 -13.56
CA PHE A 103 -7.27 4.34 -12.27
C PHE A 103 -8.54 4.25 -11.44
N ILE A 104 -9.33 5.33 -11.36
CA ILE A 104 -10.61 5.35 -10.65
C ILE A 104 -11.58 4.34 -11.27
N GLU A 105 -11.67 4.29 -12.60
CA GLU A 105 -12.53 3.33 -13.30
C GLU A 105 -12.13 1.87 -13.03
N LEU A 106 -10.84 1.56 -12.96
CA LEU A 106 -10.35 0.19 -12.74
C LEU A 106 -10.30 -0.23 -11.27
N ARG A 107 -9.98 0.70 -10.36
CA ARG A 107 -9.75 0.42 -8.94
C ARG A 107 -10.91 0.82 -8.04
N GLY A 108 -11.76 1.73 -8.49
CA GLY A 108 -13.03 2.04 -7.83
C GLY A 108 -14.15 1.04 -8.14
N ASP A 109 -13.90 0.03 -8.96
CA ASP A 109 -14.92 -0.95 -9.36
C ASP A 109 -15.17 -2.04 -8.29
N VAL A 110 -16.31 -2.72 -8.37
CA VAL A 110 -16.68 -3.81 -7.46
C VAL A 110 -15.73 -5.01 -7.55
N HIS A 111 -15.11 -5.23 -8.71
CA HIS A 111 -14.16 -6.33 -8.93
C HIS A 111 -12.74 -6.03 -8.43
N ALA A 112 -12.47 -4.81 -7.97
CA ALA A 112 -11.19 -4.44 -7.40
C ALA A 112 -11.05 -4.93 -5.96
N ASP A 113 -9.81 -5.20 -5.55
CA ASP A 113 -9.50 -5.46 -4.14
C ASP A 113 -9.99 -4.30 -3.24
N THR A 114 -10.52 -4.63 -2.08
CA THR A 114 -11.17 -3.67 -1.19
C THR A 114 -10.22 -2.57 -0.71
N GLU A 115 -8.94 -2.88 -0.48
CA GLU A 115 -7.96 -1.91 0.02
C GLU A 115 -7.65 -0.85 -1.04
N ILE A 116 -7.30 -1.28 -2.25
CA ILE A 116 -6.99 -0.33 -3.35
C ILE A 116 -8.23 0.45 -3.79
N ARG A 117 -9.43 -0.13 -3.61
CA ARG A 117 -10.69 0.55 -3.87
C ARG A 117 -10.92 1.73 -2.95
N LYS A 118 -10.64 1.59 -1.65
CA LYS A 118 -10.68 2.72 -0.71
C LYS A 118 -9.75 3.84 -1.14
N VAL A 119 -8.51 3.52 -1.53
CA VAL A 119 -7.55 4.50 -2.04
C VAL A 119 -8.09 5.21 -3.27
N ALA A 120 -8.70 4.49 -4.21
CA ALA A 120 -9.30 5.08 -5.41
C ALA A 120 -10.46 6.03 -5.11
N LEU A 121 -11.31 5.68 -4.15
CA LEU A 121 -12.44 6.51 -3.76
C LEU A 121 -12.03 7.76 -2.99
N GLU A 122 -11.04 7.66 -2.11
CA GLU A 122 -10.49 8.84 -1.43
C GLU A 122 -9.84 9.80 -2.43
N ILE A 123 -9.09 9.29 -3.40
CA ILE A 123 -8.55 10.09 -4.49
C ILE A 123 -9.70 10.75 -5.28
N LEU A 124 -10.76 10.01 -5.62
CA LEU A 124 -11.90 10.57 -6.34
C LEU A 124 -12.57 11.70 -5.54
N ARG A 125 -12.80 11.52 -4.23
CA ARG A 125 -13.39 12.56 -3.36
C ARG A 125 -12.55 13.83 -3.35
N ILE A 126 -11.23 13.71 -3.28
CA ILE A 126 -10.31 14.85 -3.35
C ILE A 126 -10.44 15.52 -4.72
N MET A 127 -10.37 14.75 -5.81
CA MET A 127 -10.40 15.30 -7.16
C MET A 127 -11.75 15.91 -7.57
N GLN A 128 -12.86 15.43 -7.01
CA GLN A 128 -14.17 16.07 -7.19
C GLN A 128 -14.23 17.47 -6.58
N ARG A 129 -13.47 17.73 -5.51
CA ARG A 129 -13.34 19.06 -4.92
C ARG A 129 -12.34 19.93 -5.69
N GLU A 130 -11.17 19.38 -6.02
CA GLU A 130 -10.08 20.14 -6.65
C GLU A 130 -10.30 20.41 -8.15
N ALA A 131 -10.94 19.47 -8.87
CA ALA A 131 -11.14 19.54 -10.32
C ALA A 131 -12.52 19.00 -10.75
N PRO A 132 -13.63 19.61 -10.28
CA PRO A 132 -15.00 19.13 -10.54
C PRO A 132 -15.36 19.02 -12.03
N SER A 133 -14.81 19.88 -12.88
CA SER A 133 -15.05 19.83 -14.34
C SER A 133 -14.49 18.57 -15.00
N ILE A 134 -13.53 17.89 -14.37
CA ILE A 134 -12.87 16.69 -14.90
C ILE A 134 -13.36 15.42 -14.19
N PHE A 135 -13.82 15.49 -12.94
CA PHE A 135 -14.17 14.32 -12.12
C PHE A 135 -15.63 14.34 -11.59
N GLY A 136 -16.41 15.37 -11.93
CA GLY A 136 -17.79 15.52 -11.45
C GLY A 136 -18.79 14.53 -12.05
N ASP A 137 -18.43 13.83 -13.12
CA ASP A 137 -19.27 12.81 -13.76
C ASP A 137 -19.30 11.48 -12.98
N TYR A 138 -18.34 11.26 -12.08
CA TYR A 138 -18.33 10.05 -11.25
C TYR A 138 -19.33 10.16 -10.09
N ARG A 139 -19.96 9.04 -9.76
CA ARG A 139 -20.81 8.85 -8.58
C ARG A 139 -20.19 7.81 -7.67
N ILE A 140 -20.21 8.06 -6.37
CA ILE A 140 -19.84 7.08 -5.35
C ILE A 140 -21.12 6.39 -4.88
N GLU A 141 -21.20 5.09 -5.06
CA GLU A 141 -22.34 4.27 -4.68
C GLU A 141 -21.95 3.31 -3.56
N ARG A 142 -22.84 3.16 -2.58
CA ARG A 142 -22.66 2.22 -1.48
C ARG A 142 -23.30 0.88 -1.82
N LEU A 143 -22.55 -0.20 -1.64
CA LEU A 143 -22.97 -1.57 -1.87
C LEU A 143 -23.65 -2.17 -0.61
N PRO A 144 -24.42 -3.26 -0.75
CA PRO A 144 -25.07 -3.94 0.38
C PRO A 144 -24.10 -4.45 1.46
N ASP A 145 -22.85 -4.73 1.10
CA ASP A 145 -21.79 -5.14 2.03
C ASP A 145 -21.18 -3.95 2.82
N GLY A 146 -21.70 -2.74 2.61
CA GLY A 146 -21.24 -1.50 3.26
C GLY A 146 -20.05 -0.84 2.59
N THR A 147 -19.42 -1.50 1.60
CA THR A 147 -18.32 -0.95 0.81
C THR A 147 -18.84 0.02 -0.25
N GLU A 148 -17.94 0.77 -0.87
CA GLU A 148 -18.29 1.78 -1.86
C GLU A 148 -17.60 1.48 -3.19
N VAL A 149 -18.19 1.98 -4.28
CA VAL A 149 -17.67 1.88 -5.65
C VAL A 149 -17.85 3.20 -6.41
N ALA A 150 -17.03 3.41 -7.43
CA ALA A 150 -17.17 4.50 -8.39
C ALA A 150 -17.95 4.04 -9.63
N ARG A 151 -18.92 4.84 -10.08
CA ARG A 151 -19.67 4.66 -11.34
C ARG A 151 -19.58 5.93 -12.18
N THR A 152 -19.61 5.77 -13.50
CA THR A 152 -19.77 6.85 -14.47
C THR A 152 -20.49 6.29 -15.69
N ASP A 153 -21.37 7.09 -16.28
CA ASP A 153 -22.05 6.75 -17.54
C ASP A 153 -21.16 7.03 -18.76
N HIS A 154 -20.02 7.71 -18.55
CA HIS A 154 -19.06 8.12 -19.57
C HIS A 154 -17.77 7.31 -19.49
N ARG A 155 -17.90 5.98 -19.37
CA ARG A 155 -16.73 5.09 -19.41
C ARG A 155 -16.00 5.25 -20.73
N LYS A 156 -14.68 5.30 -20.65
CA LYS A 156 -13.84 5.33 -21.83
C LYS A 156 -13.83 3.95 -22.50
N VAL A 157 -14.33 3.89 -23.74
CA VAL A 157 -14.18 2.73 -24.64
C VAL A 157 -12.75 2.69 -25.17
#